data_AF-A0A815RWS1-F1
#
_entry.id   AF-A0A815RWS1-F1
#
_cell.length_a   1.000
_cell.length_b   1.000
_cell.length_c   1.000
_cell.angle_alpha   90.00
_cell.angle_beta   90.00
_cell.angle_gamma   90.00
#
_symmetry.space_group_name_H-M   'P 1'
#
loop_
_entity.id
_entity.type
_entity.pdbx_description
1 polymer ?
#
loop_
_entity_poly.entity_id
_entity_poly.type
_entity_poly.pdbx_seq_one_letter_code
_entity_poly.pdbx_strand_id
1 'polypeptide(L)'
;MMAGCYPLEALLQSTFQCFYNQTCINSHNIFQALNISSSTSSQFFINSSIESILNKLMVEDYSINISYENYFSQCEPLLCSYSYSGHLDILAMTSNIIGIYGGLVIIARFIV
;
A
#
# COMPACT_ATOMS: atom_id res chain seq x y z
N MET A 1 -17.36 1.05 25.11
CA MET A 1 -15.99 1.58 24.94
C MET A 1 -15.03 0.41 24.96
N MET A 2 -14.46 0.07 23.81
CA MET A 2 -13.37 -0.91 23.74
C MET A 2 -12.12 -0.22 24.25
N ALA A 3 -11.51 -0.77 25.30
CA ALA A 3 -10.32 -0.21 25.92
C ALA A 3 -9.11 -1.06 25.49
N GLY A 4 -8.25 -0.47 24.65
CA GLY A 4 -6.93 -1.01 24.35
C GLY A 4 -5.87 -0.39 25.28
N CYS A 5 -4.74 -1.07 25.45
CA CYS A 5 -3.58 -0.50 26.15
C CYS A 5 -3.00 0.70 25.40
N TYR A 6 -3.08 0.71 24.07
CA TYR A 6 -2.75 1.85 23.23
C TYR A 6 -3.98 2.27 22.39
N PRO A 7 -4.03 3.54 21.96
CA PRO A 7 -5.11 4.03 21.11
C PRO A 7 -5.21 3.27 19.79
N LEU A 8 -4.12 2.69 19.30
CA LEU A 8 -4.11 1.91 18.07
C LEU A 8 -4.87 0.59 18.21
N GLU A 9 -4.70 -0.18 19.29
CA GLU A 9 -5.47 -1.42 19.46
C GLU A 9 -6.94 -1.11 19.72
N ALA A 10 -7.23 -0.04 20.47
CA ALA A 10 -8.61 0.42 20.66
C ALA A 10 -9.27 0.79 19.32
N LEU A 11 -8.53 1.43 18.42
CA LEU A 11 -8.99 1.78 17.08
C LEU A 11 -9.19 0.54 16.20
N LEU A 12 -8.21 -0.36 16.15
CA LEU A 12 -8.28 -1.61 15.37
C LEU A 12 -9.48 -2.48 15.76
N GLN A 13 -9.79 -2.55 17.06
CA GLN A 13 -10.92 -3.32 17.57
C GLN A 13 -12.28 -2.64 17.31
N SER A 14 -12.30 -1.32 17.10
CA SER A 14 -13.52 -0.55 16.85
C SER A 14 -14.12 -0.79 15.46
N THR A 15 -15.30 -0.24 15.20
CA THR A 15 -16.05 -0.39 13.93
C THR A 15 -16.48 0.97 13.39
N PHE A 16 -16.71 1.08 12.07
CA PHE A 16 -17.22 2.30 11.43
C PHE A 16 -18.74 2.47 11.51
N GLN A 17 -19.43 1.67 12.33
CA GLN A 17 -20.90 1.66 12.43
C GLN A 17 -21.51 3.04 12.73
N CYS A 18 -20.83 3.87 13.53
CA CYS A 18 -21.30 5.22 13.87
C CYS A 18 -21.41 6.15 12.66
N PHE A 19 -20.56 5.97 11.64
CA PHE A 19 -20.57 6.81 10.44
C PHE A 19 -21.80 6.59 9.56
N TYR A 20 -22.50 5.46 9.72
CA TYR A 20 -23.71 5.14 8.98
C TYR A 20 -25.00 5.53 9.71
N ASN A 21 -24.90 6.08 10.94
CA ASN A 21 -26.06 6.46 11.73
C ASN A 21 -26.01 7.96 12.11
N GLN A 22 -26.93 8.72 11.52
CA GLN A 22 -27.10 10.15 11.76
C GLN A 22 -27.23 10.50 13.25
N THR A 23 -27.92 9.69 14.04
CA THR A 23 -28.09 9.94 15.49
C THR A 23 -26.77 9.79 16.24
N CYS A 24 -25.91 8.86 15.82
CA CYS A 24 -24.59 8.67 16.41
C CYS A 24 -23.68 9.87 16.12
N ILE A 25 -23.65 10.36 14.88
CA ILE A 25 -22.88 11.54 14.48
C ILE A 25 -23.38 12.80 15.19
N ASN A 26 -24.70 13.04 15.17
CA ASN A 26 -25.32 14.22 15.78
C ASN A 26 -25.13 14.25 17.30
N SER A 27 -25.05 13.10 17.97
CA SER A 27 -24.78 13.05 19.42
C SER A 27 -23.40 13.59 19.80
N HIS A 28 -22.46 13.59 18.86
CA HIS A 28 -21.09 14.03 19.10
C HIS A 28 -20.77 15.38 18.47
N ASN A 29 -21.62 15.98 17.61
CA ASN A 29 -21.47 17.32 16.98
C ASN A 29 -20.09 17.65 16.36
N ILE A 30 -19.17 16.68 16.25
CA ILE A 30 -17.80 16.88 15.78
C ILE A 30 -17.72 16.81 14.24
N PHE A 31 -18.68 16.15 13.58
CA PHE A 31 -18.65 15.93 12.13
C PHE A 31 -19.99 16.28 11.49
N GLN A 32 -19.94 16.87 10.28
CA GLN A 32 -21.09 16.88 9.39
C GLN A 32 -21.42 15.44 9.02
N ALA A 33 -22.68 15.05 9.14
CA ALA A 33 -23.05 13.72 8.71
C ALA A 33 -22.87 13.58 7.20
N LEU A 34 -22.07 12.60 6.80
CA LEU A 34 -22.02 12.20 5.43
C LEU A 34 -23.36 11.54 5.10
N ASN A 35 -24.09 12.11 4.13
CA ASN A 35 -25.26 11.49 3.52
C ASN A 35 -24.82 10.34 2.61
N ILE A 36 -24.19 9.32 3.19
CA ILE A 36 -23.80 8.09 2.49
C ILE A 36 -25.06 7.24 2.42
N SER A 37 -25.69 7.21 1.26
CA SER A 37 -26.57 6.10 0.91
C SER A 37 -25.75 4.81 1.03
N SER A 38 -26.17 3.88 1.88
CA SER A 38 -25.51 2.58 2.00
C SER A 38 -25.43 1.92 0.62
N SER A 39 -24.25 1.94 0.02
CA SER A 39 -23.99 1.25 -1.24
C SER A 39 -24.36 -0.22 -1.05
N THR A 40 -25.31 -0.73 -1.82
CA THR A 40 -25.86 -2.08 -1.64
C THR A 40 -24.88 -3.20 -1.98
N SER A 41 -23.69 -2.86 -2.48
CA SER A 41 -22.60 -3.78 -2.81
C SER A 41 -21.28 -3.21 -2.29
N SER A 42 -21.03 -3.35 -0.99
CA SER A 42 -19.71 -3.12 -0.38
C SER A 42 -19.08 -4.45 -0.01
N GLN A 43 -17.74 -4.54 -0.09
CA GLN A 43 -17.03 -5.75 0.33
C GLN A 43 -17.08 -5.92 1.86
N PHE A 44 -17.18 -4.80 2.58
CA PHE A 44 -17.19 -4.76 4.03
C PHE A 44 -18.60 -4.55 4.57
N PHE A 45 -18.92 -5.26 5.65
CA PHE A 45 -20.16 -5.04 6.38
C PHE A 45 -19.99 -3.87 7.35
N ILE A 46 -21.08 -3.19 7.68
CA ILE A 46 -21.10 -2.06 8.65
C ILE A 46 -20.51 -2.47 10.02
N ASN A 47 -20.62 -3.75 10.37
CA ASN A 47 -20.16 -4.30 11.64
C ASN A 47 -18.72 -4.85 11.59
N SER A 48 -18.02 -4.73 10.46
CA SER A 48 -16.62 -5.17 10.34
C SER A 48 -15.71 -4.29 11.22
N SER A 49 -14.72 -4.92 11.88
CA SER A 49 -13.70 -4.20 12.64
C SER A 49 -12.75 -3.44 11.72
N ILE A 50 -12.21 -2.32 12.19
CA ILE A 50 -11.23 -1.52 11.43
C ILE A 50 -10.00 -2.37 11.07
N GLU A 51 -9.57 -3.28 11.96
CA GLU A 51 -8.51 -4.24 11.67
C GLU A 51 -8.79 -5.10 10.43
N SER A 52 -10.00 -5.64 10.31
CA SER A 52 -10.38 -6.48 9.16
C SER A 52 -10.38 -5.68 7.85
N ILE A 53 -10.77 -4.40 7.92
CA ILE A 53 -10.78 -3.50 6.77
C ILE A 53 -9.34 -3.14 6.37
N LEU A 54 -8.47 -2.81 7.34
CA LEU A 54 -7.07 -2.48 7.09
C LEU A 54 -6.26 -3.67 6.57
N ASN A 55 -6.55 -4.89 7.03
CA ASN A 55 -5.93 -6.11 6.50
C ASN A 55 -6.23 -6.34 5.00
N LYS A 56 -7.29 -5.74 4.49
CA LYS A 56 -7.63 -5.71 3.06
C LYS A 56 -7.31 -4.37 2.38
N LEU A 57 -6.46 -3.55 3.01
CA LEU A 57 -6.03 -2.23 2.53
C LEU A 57 -7.19 -1.25 2.29
N MET A 58 -8.36 -1.50 2.89
CA MET A 58 -9.59 -0.73 2.66
C MET A 58 -10.02 -0.69 1.17
N VAL A 59 -9.63 -1.68 0.38
CA VAL A 59 -10.00 -1.77 -1.05
C VAL A 59 -11.38 -2.38 -1.18
N GLU A 60 -12.34 -1.63 -1.74
CA GLU A 60 -13.70 -2.14 -2.00
C GLU A 60 -13.73 -3.06 -3.23
N ASP A 61 -13.19 -2.60 -4.35
CA ASP A 61 -13.17 -3.34 -5.62
C ASP A 61 -11.85 -3.13 -6.37
N TYR A 62 -11.37 -4.20 -6.99
CA TYR A 62 -10.20 -4.15 -7.88
C TYR A 62 -10.67 -3.90 -9.31
N SER A 63 -10.44 -2.70 -9.83
CA SER A 63 -10.68 -2.40 -11.25
C SER A 63 -9.51 -2.93 -12.08
N ILE A 64 -9.76 -4.01 -12.83
CA ILE A 64 -8.78 -4.60 -13.77
C ILE A 64 -8.72 -3.87 -15.12
N ASN A 65 -9.71 -3.04 -15.43
CA ASN A 65 -9.80 -2.31 -16.70
C ASN A 65 -9.52 -0.82 -16.51
N ILE A 66 -8.36 -0.50 -15.92
CA ILE A 66 -7.94 0.89 -15.72
C ILE A 66 -7.07 1.37 -16.88
N SER A 67 -7.41 2.53 -17.45
CA SER A 67 -6.50 3.26 -18.32
C SER A 67 -5.53 4.06 -17.47
N TYR A 68 -4.27 3.62 -17.46
CA TYR A 68 -3.19 4.34 -16.77
C TYR A 68 -3.00 5.75 -17.34
N GLU A 69 -3.20 5.94 -18.65
CA GLU A 69 -3.13 7.25 -19.29
C GLU A 69 -4.16 8.21 -18.68
N ASN A 70 -5.42 7.78 -18.57
CA ASN A 70 -6.46 8.60 -17.97
C ASN A 70 -6.21 8.86 -16.48
N TYR A 71 -5.68 7.86 -15.75
CA TYR A 71 -5.31 8.01 -14.34
C TYR A 71 -4.22 9.07 -14.14
N PHE A 72 -3.11 8.99 -14.88
CA PHE A 72 -2.03 9.95 -14.77
C PHE A 72 -2.39 11.33 -15.29
N SER A 73 -3.30 11.43 -16.28
CA SER A 73 -3.82 12.72 -16.74
C SER A 73 -4.61 13.47 -15.67
N GLN A 74 -5.31 12.76 -14.78
CA GLN A 74 -6.07 13.37 -13.68
C GLN A 74 -5.18 13.74 -12.49
N CYS A 75 -4.15 12.93 -12.21
CA CYS A 75 -3.24 13.20 -11.11
C CYS A 75 -2.21 14.30 -11.41
N GLU A 76 -2.08 14.72 -12.68
CA GLU A 76 -1.16 15.73 -13.21
C GLU A 76 0.08 15.98 -12.32
N PRO A 77 0.94 14.95 -12.15
CA PRO A 77 2.06 15.06 -11.22
C PRO A 77 3.06 16.10 -11.73
N LEU A 78 3.27 17.16 -10.95
CA LEU A 78 4.21 18.25 -11.26
C LEU A 78 5.66 17.75 -11.43
N LEU A 79 6.05 16.70 -10.70
CA LEU A 79 7.34 16.03 -10.83
C LEU A 79 7.18 14.53 -10.59
N CYS A 80 7.76 13.73 -11.49
CA CYS A 80 7.95 12.29 -11.28
C CYS A 80 9.35 12.05 -10.71
N SER A 81 9.44 11.57 -9.47
CA SER A 81 10.70 11.04 -8.91
C SER A 81 10.66 9.51 -8.90
N TYR A 82 11.65 8.87 -9.51
CA TYR A 82 11.84 7.43 -9.38
C TYR A 82 13.02 7.18 -8.43
N SER A 83 12.83 6.32 -7.44
CA SER A 83 13.92 5.79 -6.63
C SER A 83 14.40 4.49 -7.27
N TYR A 84 15.66 4.47 -7.72
CA TYR A 84 16.31 3.24 -8.15
C TYR A 84 16.83 2.50 -6.93
N SER A 85 16.08 1.51 -6.46
CA SER A 85 16.50 0.58 -5.40
C SER A 85 17.43 -0.50 -5.99
N GLY A 86 18.54 -0.09 -6.58
CA GLY A 86 19.60 -1.01 -6.96
C GLY A 86 20.42 -1.35 -5.74
N HIS A 87 20.28 -2.57 -5.21
CA HIS A 87 21.23 -3.08 -4.24
C HIS A 87 22.58 -3.23 -4.94
N LEU A 88 23.50 -2.29 -4.73
CA LEU A 88 24.89 -2.42 -5.12
C LEU A 88 25.53 -3.51 -4.26
N ASP A 89 25.43 -4.75 -4.71
CA ASP A 89 26.12 -5.87 -4.10
C ASP A 89 27.60 -5.83 -4.48
N ILE A 90 28.39 -5.18 -3.60
CA ILE A 90 29.83 -4.99 -3.75
C ILE A 90 30.56 -6.35 -3.88
N LEU A 91 30.04 -7.41 -3.25
CA LEU A 91 30.58 -8.76 -3.33
C LEU A 91 30.35 -9.37 -4.72
N ALA A 92 29.17 -9.14 -5.31
CA ALA A 92 28.88 -9.57 -6.67
C ALA A 92 29.74 -8.82 -7.71
N MET A 93 29.97 -7.52 -7.51
CA MET A 93 30.83 -6.72 -8.41
C MET A 93 32.29 -7.20 -8.39
N THR A 94 32.85 -7.40 -7.19
CA THR A 94 34.24 -7.85 -7.04
C THR A 94 34.47 -9.27 -7.53
N SER A 95 33.55 -10.20 -7.27
CA SER A 95 33.66 -11.59 -7.76
C SER A 95 33.65 -11.68 -9.29
N ASN A 96 32.83 -10.88 -9.97
CA ASN A 96 32.82 -10.80 -11.43
C ASN A 96 34.15 -10.30 -12.01
N ILE A 97 34.76 -9.27 -11.42
CA ILE A 97 36.06 -8.74 -11.88
C ILE A 97 37.15 -9.80 -11.73
N ILE A 98 37.20 -10.49 -10.59
CA ILE A 98 38.16 -11.56 -10.32
C ILE A 98 37.95 -12.72 -11.32
N GLY A 99 36.69 -13.08 -11.58
CA GLY A 99 36.33 -14.14 -12.53
C GLY A 99 36.78 -13.82 -13.96
N ILE A 100 36.55 -12.59 -14.44
CA ILE A 100 36.97 -12.15 -15.78
C ILE A 100 38.50 -12.18 -15.89
N TYR A 101 39.21 -11.63 -14.90
CA TYR A 101 40.67 -11.60 -14.92
C TYR A 101 41.25 -13.03 -14.89
N GLY A 102 40.71 -13.89 -14.03
CA GLY A 102 41.12 -15.30 -13.94
C GLY A 102 40.88 -16.06 -15.25
N GLY A 103 39.70 -15.91 -15.84
CA GLY A 103 39.36 -16.54 -17.13
C GLY A 103 40.27 -16.09 -18.26
N LEU A 104 40.55 -14.78 -18.34
CA LEU A 104 41.39 -14.21 -19.39
C LEU A 104 42.85 -14.66 -19.29
N VAL A 105 43.38 -14.79 -18.07
CA VAL A 105 44.73 -15.35 -17.82
C VAL A 105 44.82 -16.81 -18.23
N ILE A 106 43.79 -17.63 -17.94
CA ILE A 106 43.78 -19.05 -18.32
C ILE A 106 43.77 -19.18 -19.84
N ILE A 107 42.87 -18.46 -20.53
CA ILE A 107 42.77 -18.49 -22.00
C ILE A 107 44.10 -18.04 -22.63
N ALA A 108 44.71 -16.97 -22.13
CA ALA A 108 45.99 -16.48 -22.63
C ALA A 108 47.11 -17.53 -22.49
N ARG A 109 47.13 -18.30 -21.39
CA ARG A 109 48.09 -19.42 -21.19
C ARG A 109 47.84 -20.64 -22.08
N PHE A 110 46.64 -20.80 -22.63
CA PHE A 110 46.35 -21.86 -23.58
C PHE A 110 46.72 -21.49 -25.03
N ILE A 111 46.80 -20.18 -25.31
CA ILE A 111 47.13 -19.65 -26.65
C ILE A 111 48.65 -19.52 -26.84
N VAL A 112 49.40 -19.24 -25.78
CA VAL A 112 50.88 -19.15 -25.75
C VAL A 112 51.48 -20.47 -25.30
#